data_AF-A0A7H4PW62-F1
#
_entry.id   AF-A0A7H4PW62-F1
#
_cell.length_a   1.000
_cell.length_b   1.000
_cell.length_c   1.000
_cell.angle_alpha   90.00
_cell.angle_beta   90.00
_cell.angle_gamma   90.00
#
_symmetry.space_group_name_H-M   'P 1'
#
loop_
_entity.id
_entity.type
_entity.pdbx_description
1 polymer ?
#
loop_
_entity_poly.entity_id
_entity_poly.type
_entity_poly.pdbx_seq_one_letter_code
_entity_poly.pdbx_strand_id
1 'polypeptide(L)'
;MNTIQTSVRLALCVSACATLGGCLSSTPVWDAHFGESVTQIRTMQVLNPMASANDDPVAGIDGRAAIAAQTNYVKSFTAPTPPTNVFTIGVGTGSSN
;
A
#
# COMPACT_ATOMS: atom_id res chain seq x y z
N MET A 1 19.08 64.97 7.97
CA MET A 1 18.73 64.13 6.80
C MET A 1 19.27 62.70 6.92
N ASN A 2 20.57 62.52 7.19
CA ASN A 2 21.22 61.19 7.17
C ASN A 2 20.75 60.22 8.28
N THR A 3 20.41 60.73 9.47
CA THR A 3 19.93 59.93 10.61
C THR A 3 18.51 59.36 10.40
N ILE A 4 17.69 60.02 9.60
CA ILE A 4 16.34 59.55 9.23
C ILE A 4 16.45 58.47 8.15
N GLN A 5 17.37 58.63 7.20
CA GLN A 5 17.62 57.60 6.17
C GLN A 5 18.22 56.31 6.76
N THR A 6 19.09 56.41 7.77
CA THR A 6 19.67 55.21 8.42
C THR A 6 18.63 54.45 9.25
N SER A 7 17.72 55.15 9.94
CA SER A 7 16.65 54.52 10.71
C SER A 7 15.60 53.86 9.82
N VAL A 8 15.25 54.46 8.68
CA VAL A 8 14.37 53.83 7.67
C VAL A 8 15.01 52.57 7.06
N ARG A 9 16.30 52.60 6.76
CA ARG A 9 17.03 51.41 6.25
C ARG A 9 17.10 50.30 7.28
N LEU A 10 17.34 50.63 8.54
CA LEU A 10 17.37 49.65 9.63
C LEU A 10 16.00 48.98 9.81
N ALA A 11 14.91 49.76 9.78
CA ALA A 11 13.55 49.23 9.89
C ALA A 11 13.22 48.28 8.72
N LEU A 12 13.66 48.61 7.50
CA LEU A 12 13.48 47.77 6.32
C LEU A 12 14.27 46.45 6.41
N CYS A 13 15.51 46.50 6.92
CA CYS A 13 16.32 45.29 7.11
C CYS A 13 15.73 44.36 8.18
N VAL A 14 15.25 44.92 9.30
CA VAL A 14 14.64 44.13 10.38
C VAL A 14 13.33 43.49 9.92
N SER A 15 12.48 44.21 9.18
CA SER A 15 11.23 43.65 8.65
C SER A 15 11.50 42.55 7.62
N ALA A 16 12.49 42.71 6.75
CA ALA A 16 12.92 41.68 5.82
C ALA A 16 13.45 40.43 6.54
N CYS A 17 14.30 40.58 7.57
CA CYS A 17 14.78 39.42 8.34
C CYS A 17 13.64 38.70 9.08
N ALA A 18 12.65 39.43 9.60
CA ALA A 18 11.51 38.83 10.29
C ALA A 18 10.60 38.02 9.34
N THR A 19 10.37 38.48 8.10
CA THR A 19 9.57 37.74 7.12
C THR A 19 10.29 36.51 6.57
N LEU A 20 11.63 36.56 6.45
CA LEU A 20 12.43 35.38 6.06
C LEU A 20 12.53 34.34 7.20
N GLY A 21 12.54 34.77 8.46
CA GLY A 21 12.60 33.89 9.63
C GLY A 21 11.34 33.03 9.83
N GLY A 22 10.20 33.42 9.27
CA GLY A 22 8.96 32.63 9.32
C GLY A 22 8.97 31.36 8.44
N CYS A 23 9.86 31.28 7.46
CA CYS A 23 10.02 30.08 6.61
C CYS A 23 10.84 28.97 7.28
N LEU A 24 11.56 29.27 8.37
CA LEU A 24 12.25 28.28 9.18
C LEU A 24 11.37 27.97 10.40
N SER A 25 10.23 27.31 10.15
CA SER A 25 9.38 26.77 11.22
C SER A 25 10.25 25.93 12.16
N SER A 26 10.21 26.26 13.44
CA SER A 26 11.17 25.78 14.42
C SER A 26 11.20 24.25 14.47
N THR A 27 12.42 23.70 14.59
CA THR A 27 12.70 22.27 14.79
C THR A 27 11.84 21.55 15.84
N PRO A 28 11.36 22.17 16.95
CA PRO A 28 10.50 21.51 17.92
C PRO A 28 9.17 20.99 17.36
N VAL A 29 8.58 21.68 16.37
CA VAL A 29 7.31 21.23 15.78
C VAL A 29 7.54 20.01 14.89
N TRP A 30 8.61 20.02 14.09
CA TRP A 30 8.93 18.89 13.21
C TRP A 30 9.36 17.63 13.97
N ASP A 31 10.11 17.79 15.06
CA ASP A 31 10.52 16.66 15.91
C ASP A 31 9.31 16.03 16.64
N ALA A 32 8.36 16.87 17.09
CA ALA A 32 7.14 16.39 17.74
C ALA A 32 6.21 15.58 16.81
N HIS A 33 6.16 15.94 15.52
CA HIS A 33 5.31 15.28 14.52
C HIS A 33 6.05 14.21 13.69
N PHE A 34 7.31 13.92 14.02
CA PHE A 34 8.10 12.93 13.30
C PHE A 34 7.46 11.53 13.42
N GLY A 35 7.10 10.93 12.29
CA GLY A 35 6.53 9.58 12.23
C GLY A 35 5.00 9.50 12.42
N GLU A 36 4.31 10.62 12.61
CA GLU A 36 2.84 10.66 12.71
C GLU A 36 2.18 10.12 11.44
N SER A 37 2.69 10.49 10.26
CA SER A 37 2.18 10.01 8.97
C SER A 37 2.28 8.49 8.81
N VAL A 38 3.41 7.90 9.20
CA VAL A 38 3.62 6.45 9.16
C VAL A 38 2.72 5.74 10.16
N THR A 39 2.57 6.31 11.35
CA THR A 39 1.67 5.77 12.38
C THR A 39 0.23 5.78 11.89
N GLN A 40 -0.20 6.87 11.25
CA GLN A 40 -1.54 6.99 10.67
C GLN A 40 -1.77 6.02 9.51
N ILE A 41 -0.80 5.85 8.61
CA ILE A 41 -0.91 4.84 7.54
C ILE A 41 -0.99 3.44 8.14
N ARG A 42 -0.16 3.15 9.14
CA ARG A 42 -0.17 1.85 9.83
C ARG A 42 -1.54 1.58 10.46
N THR A 43 -2.14 2.53 11.18
CA THR A 43 -3.46 2.30 11.80
C THR A 43 -4.55 2.05 10.76
N MET A 44 -4.47 2.68 9.58
CA MET A 44 -5.39 2.39 8.46
C MET A 44 -5.14 1.04 7.78
N GLN A 45 -3.91 0.51 7.86
CA GLN A 45 -3.55 -0.78 7.25
C GLN A 45 -3.70 -1.98 8.20
N VAL A 46 -3.82 -1.75 9.52
CA VAL A 46 -4.01 -2.81 10.51
C VAL A 46 -5.45 -3.31 10.44
N LEU A 47 -5.63 -4.51 9.86
CA LEU A 47 -6.94 -5.15 9.70
C LEU A 47 -7.60 -5.51 11.05
N ASN A 48 -6.80 -6.02 12.00
CA ASN A 48 -7.29 -6.38 13.33
C ASN A 48 -6.23 -6.00 14.39
N PRO A 49 -6.42 -4.89 15.13
CA PRO A 49 -5.47 -4.46 16.15
C PRO A 49 -5.44 -5.39 17.38
N MET A 50 -6.48 -6.20 17.61
CA MET A 50 -6.57 -7.14 18.74
C MET A 50 -6.34 -8.60 18.32
N ALA A 51 -5.69 -8.83 17.18
CA ALA A 51 -5.47 -10.18 16.65
C ALA A 51 -4.72 -11.12 17.61
N SER A 52 -3.86 -10.58 18.49
CA SER A 52 -3.10 -11.39 19.46
C SER A 52 -3.94 -11.92 20.62
N ALA A 53 -5.10 -11.31 20.89
CA ALA A 53 -6.04 -11.75 21.91
C ALA A 53 -7.17 -12.60 21.32
N ASN A 54 -7.12 -12.90 20.03
CA ASN A 54 -8.09 -13.76 19.38
C ASN A 54 -7.74 -15.23 19.64
N ASP A 55 -8.54 -15.88 20.49
CA ASP A 55 -8.44 -17.31 20.78
C ASP A 55 -9.23 -18.18 19.78
N ASP A 56 -9.91 -17.57 18.79
CA ASP A 56 -10.63 -18.32 17.77
C ASP A 56 -9.65 -19.16 16.94
N PRO A 57 -9.75 -20.50 16.94
CA PRO A 57 -8.91 -21.33 16.09
C PRO A 57 -9.11 -20.90 14.64
N VAL A 58 -8.01 -20.76 13.89
CA VAL A 58 -8.07 -20.36 12.47
C VAL A 58 -8.89 -21.40 11.69
N ALA A 59 -10.19 -21.19 11.57
CA ALA A 59 -11.14 -22.05 10.84
C ALA A 59 -11.05 -21.84 9.33
N GLY A 60 -9.86 -21.44 8.85
CA GLY A 60 -9.56 -21.14 7.46
C GLY A 60 -9.07 -22.37 6.69
N ILE A 61 -8.58 -22.11 5.49
CA ILE A 61 -7.99 -23.15 4.65
C ILE A 61 -6.58 -23.48 5.15
N ASP A 62 -6.15 -24.73 5.04
CA ASP A 62 -4.78 -25.10 5.40
C ASP A 62 -3.76 -24.42 4.47
N GLY A 63 -2.54 -24.19 4.98
CA GLY A 63 -1.51 -23.49 4.21
C GLY A 63 -1.15 -24.16 2.88
N ARG A 64 -1.25 -25.49 2.77
CA ARG A 64 -0.98 -26.20 1.51
C ARG A 64 -2.14 -26.03 0.53
N ALA A 65 -3.39 -26.11 0.98
CA ALA A 65 -4.55 -25.79 0.17
C ALA A 65 -4.52 -24.33 -0.32
N ALA A 66 -4.08 -23.39 0.52
CA ALA A 66 -3.89 -21.99 0.12
C ALA A 66 -2.90 -21.85 -1.04
N ILE A 67 -1.73 -22.46 -0.91
CA ILE A 67 -0.69 -22.44 -1.94
C ILE A 67 -1.20 -23.10 -3.23
N ALA A 68 -1.89 -24.24 -3.12
CA ALA A 68 -2.45 -24.93 -4.28
C ALA A 68 -3.52 -24.08 -4.99
N ALA A 69 -4.41 -23.43 -4.24
CA ALA A 69 -5.43 -22.54 -4.79
C ALA A 69 -4.81 -21.36 -5.55
N GLN A 70 -3.81 -20.70 -4.97
CA GLN A 70 -3.10 -19.59 -5.61
C GLN A 70 -2.33 -20.04 -6.86
N THR A 71 -1.67 -21.20 -6.79
CA THR A 71 -0.98 -21.80 -7.92
C THR A 71 -1.93 -22.11 -9.06
N ASN A 72 -3.10 -22.69 -8.77
CA ASN A 72 -4.11 -23.00 -9.77
C ASN A 72 -4.75 -21.74 -10.37
N TYR A 73 -4.93 -20.68 -9.57
CA TYR A 73 -5.37 -19.38 -10.06
C TYR A 73 -4.39 -18.82 -11.09
N VAL A 74 -3.09 -18.76 -10.78
CA VAL A 74 -2.06 -18.31 -11.74
C VAL A 74 -1.99 -19.21 -12.97
N LYS A 75 -2.10 -20.54 -12.78
CA LYS A 75 -2.15 -21.49 -13.90
C LYS A 75 -3.34 -21.23 -14.81
N SER A 76 -4.50 -20.82 -14.31
CA SER A 76 -5.66 -20.56 -15.18
C SER A 76 -5.44 -19.45 -16.23
N PHE A 77 -4.51 -18.52 -15.98
CA PHE A 77 -4.16 -17.45 -16.93
C PHE A 77 -3.02 -17.82 -17.89
N THR A 78 -2.26 -18.87 -17.57
CA THR A 78 -1.03 -19.24 -18.29
C THR A 78 -1.11 -20.63 -18.92
N ALA A 79 -2.02 -21.48 -18.45
CA ALA A 79 -2.22 -22.81 -18.95
C ALA A 79 -2.99 -22.75 -20.29
N PRO A 80 -2.44 -23.36 -21.35
CA PRO A 80 -3.21 -23.61 -22.56
C PRO A 80 -4.48 -24.40 -22.23
N THR A 81 -5.58 -24.11 -22.92
CA THR A 81 -6.84 -24.85 -22.78
C THR A 81 -6.53 -26.35 -22.96
N PRO A 82 -6.84 -27.21 -21.98
CA PRO A 82 -6.59 -28.64 -22.12
C PRO A 82 -7.25 -29.13 -23.40
N PRO A 83 -6.54 -29.90 -24.25
CA PRO A 83 -7.15 -30.45 -25.45
C PRO A 83 -8.39 -31.24 -25.03
N THR A 84 -9.55 -30.86 -25.55
CA THR A 84 -10.78 -31.62 -25.37
C THR A 84 -10.58 -32.96 -26.05
N ASN A 85 -10.27 -34.00 -25.27
CA ASN A 85 -10.22 -35.38 -25.76
C ASN A 85 -11.65 -35.82 -26.08
N VAL A 86 -12.16 -35.41 -27.24
CA VAL A 86 -13.41 -35.90 -27.80
C VAL A 86 -13.17 -37.35 -28.23
N PHE A 87 -13.46 -38.30 -27.36
CA PHE A 87 -13.58 -39.70 -27.76
C PHE A 87 -14.87 -39.88 -28.56
N THR A 88 -14.81 -39.67 -29.88
CA THR A 88 -15.90 -40.05 -30.78
C THR A 88 -15.89 -41.57 -30.93
N ILE A 89 -16.64 -42.28 -30.08
CA ILE A 89 -16.84 -43.73 -30.22
C ILE A 89 -17.73 -43.96 -31.45
N GLY A 90 -17.11 -44.32 -32.56
CA GLY A 90 -17.81 -44.72 -33.78
C GLY A 90 -18.43 -46.11 -33.59
N VAL A 91 -19.73 -46.17 -33.33
CA VAL A 91 -20.50 -47.42 -33.40
C VAL A 91 -20.73 -47.80 -34.86
N GLY A 92 -19.77 -48.52 -35.45
CA GLY A 92 -19.96 -49.19 -36.72
C GLY A 92 -20.72 -50.50 -36.52
N THR A 93 -22.00 -50.54 -36.90
CA THR A 93 -22.75 -51.80 -37.01
C THR A 93 -22.24 -52.58 -38.22
N GLY A 94 -21.17 -53.34 -38.02
CA GLY A 94 -20.69 -54.32 -38.99
C GLY A 94 -21.66 -55.50 -39.04
N SER A 95 -22.61 -55.45 -39.97
CA SER A 95 -23.38 -56.62 -40.39
C SER A 95 -22.41 -57.63 -40.96
N SER A 96 -22.13 -58.69 -40.20
CA SER A 96 -21.40 -59.85 -40.66
C SER A 96 -22.31 -60.69 -41.56
N ASN A 97 -21.66 -61.26 -42.57
CA ASN A 97 -22.17 -62.15 -43.62
C ASN A 97 -23.11 -63.25 -43.12
#